data_AF-A0A1Q6H723-F1
#
_entry.id   AF-A0A1Q6H723-F1
#
_cell.length_a   1.000
_cell.length_b   1.000
_cell.length_c   1.000
_cell.angle_alpha   90.00
_cell.angle_beta   90.00
_cell.angle_gamma   90.00
#
_symmetry.space_group_name_H-M   'P 1'
#
loop_
_entity.id
_entity.type
_entity.pdbx_description
1 polymer ?
#
loop_
_entity_poly.entity_id
_entity_poly.type
_entity_poly.pdbx_seq_one_letter_code
_entity_poly.pdbx_strand_id
1 'polypeptide(L)'
;MKYKLALVMSVLCAFSAWTEAKVKLPAILSDGMVLQRERPVKIWGNADKGENVTVVFKKKKFSTVAGEDGKWLVELPPMKAGGPFEMTVNDIRLKDILVGDVWLCSGQSNMELTAGRVTDKFAEEIARDENPMIRYVKIPLGNDLHGPKDDLPGADWMSLTKETAPSFSALAYFFAKEMYRETQVPVGIVNSSWGGSSVEAWMSEEALQKFPRQLHERDLFNSDEYRELCNRSGQMMNRFWDTALYKGDRGLHDGICWNRPELDDTDWQTVDMFSKEWGRKNGYPVSGSHWFRQKVNVSAEQAGKEAVLRLGCMVDADSVFVNGISVGNTFYQYPPRIYRVPASILKPGENLVTVRLINYGGAASFVPDKPYCLAWGTDTVRLSSRWKYQLGCEMPARTNSVSFQNVPTGMYNSMISPLRNLAFTGALWYQGETNTGRPNEYEELLAAMIIDWREKLADKELPFFIVQLANFMKTHSEPVESNWAALREAQRQVALKVPNAA
;
A
#
# COMPACT_ATOMS: atom_id res chain seq x y z
N MET A 1 -48.22 51.38 25.44
CA MET A 1 -46.92 50.73 25.13
C MET A 1 -46.86 49.24 25.55
N LYS A 2 -47.97 48.49 25.52
CA LYS A 2 -48.03 47.09 26.01
C LYS A 2 -48.51 46.03 25.00
N TYR A 3 -48.72 46.39 23.74
CA TYR A 3 -49.28 45.47 22.72
C TYR A 3 -48.41 45.28 21.47
N LYS A 4 -47.19 45.84 21.42
CA LYS A 4 -46.27 45.67 20.27
C LYS A 4 -45.14 44.66 20.51
N LEU A 5 -44.95 44.18 21.74
CA LEU A 5 -43.87 43.22 22.06
C LEU A 5 -44.32 41.75 21.98
N ALA A 6 -45.63 41.48 22.04
CA ALA A 6 -46.15 40.10 22.00
C ALA A 6 -46.25 39.52 20.57
N LEU A 7 -46.31 40.38 19.54
CA LEU A 7 -46.41 39.94 18.14
C LEU A 7 -45.04 39.61 17.51
N VAL A 8 -43.94 40.09 18.10
CA VAL A 8 -42.58 39.80 17.60
C VAL A 8 -42.05 38.49 18.18
N MET A 9 -42.50 38.07 19.37
CA MET A 9 -42.15 36.77 19.98
C MET A 9 -42.94 35.58 19.41
N SER A 10 -44.04 35.80 18.70
CA SER A 10 -44.87 34.72 18.12
C SER A 10 -44.55 34.42 16.65
N VAL A 11 -43.84 35.30 15.95
CA VAL A 11 -43.37 35.06 14.56
C VAL A 11 -41.96 34.45 14.52
N LEU A 12 -41.18 34.57 15.60
CA LEU A 12 -39.84 33.95 15.72
C LEU A 12 -39.85 32.48 16.14
N CYS A 13 -41.01 31.91 16.52
CA CYS A 13 -41.15 30.48 16.85
C CYS A 13 -41.69 29.61 15.70
N ALA A 14 -41.99 30.18 14.52
CA ALA A 14 -42.53 29.44 13.38
C ALA A 14 -41.49 29.10 12.30
N PHE A 15 -40.24 29.53 12.48
CA PHE A 15 -39.09 29.01 11.75
C PHE A 15 -38.27 28.10 12.66
N SER A 16 -38.91 27.09 13.25
CA SER A 16 -38.18 25.85 13.50
C SER A 16 -37.76 25.36 12.12
N ALA A 17 -36.53 25.68 11.74
CA ALA A 17 -35.86 25.07 10.62
C ALA A 17 -36.16 23.57 10.71
N TRP A 18 -36.88 23.06 9.72
CA TRP A 18 -36.85 21.64 9.43
C TRP A 18 -35.42 21.39 8.98
N THR A 19 -34.52 21.23 9.94
CA THR A 19 -33.27 20.53 9.71
C THR A 19 -33.71 19.11 9.43
N GLU A 20 -33.95 18.79 8.15
CA GLU A 20 -33.91 17.41 7.69
C GLU A 20 -32.49 16.94 7.98
N ALA A 21 -32.26 16.45 9.19
CA ALA A 21 -31.08 15.70 9.49
C ALA A 21 -31.11 14.48 8.59
N LYS A 22 -30.04 14.35 7.82
CA LYS A 22 -30.01 13.51 6.64
C LYS A 22 -29.39 12.18 7.03
N VAL A 23 -30.07 11.08 6.72
CA VAL A 23 -29.46 9.74 6.70
C VAL A 23 -28.07 9.81 6.06
N LYS A 24 -27.08 9.19 6.70
CA LYS A 24 -25.70 9.08 6.20
C LYS A 24 -25.30 7.63 6.11
N LEU A 25 -24.79 7.24 4.94
CA LEU A 25 -24.17 5.94 4.72
C LEU A 25 -22.66 6.03 5.00
N PRO A 26 -22.03 4.94 5.46
CA PRO A 26 -20.57 4.84 5.45
C PRO A 26 -20.06 4.87 4.00
N ALA A 27 -18.85 5.36 3.78
CA ALA A 27 -18.25 5.56 2.46
C ALA A 27 -18.17 4.26 1.62
N ILE A 28 -18.01 3.12 2.30
CA ILE A 28 -17.93 1.80 1.65
C ILE A 28 -19.25 1.38 0.99
N LEU A 29 -20.39 1.95 1.42
CA LEU A 29 -21.70 1.77 0.79
C LEU A 29 -21.95 2.90 -0.20
N SER A 30 -21.38 2.76 -1.39
CA SER A 30 -21.37 3.77 -2.45
C SER A 30 -21.66 3.17 -3.83
N ASP A 31 -21.72 4.02 -4.85
CA ASP A 31 -21.91 3.60 -6.24
C ASP A 31 -20.83 2.60 -6.68
N GLY A 32 -21.20 1.62 -7.50
CA GLY A 32 -20.25 0.63 -8.02
C GLY A 32 -19.85 -0.48 -7.05
N MET A 33 -20.43 -0.52 -5.84
CA MET A 33 -20.13 -1.54 -4.83
C MET A 33 -20.60 -2.94 -5.23
N VAL A 34 -20.05 -3.95 -4.55
CA VAL A 34 -20.49 -5.35 -4.66
C VAL A 34 -21.02 -5.81 -3.31
N LEU A 35 -22.25 -6.31 -3.29
CA LEU A 35 -22.87 -6.96 -2.13
C LEU A 35 -22.68 -8.47 -2.20
N GLN A 36 -22.43 -9.10 -1.05
CA GLN A 36 -22.25 -10.55 -0.97
C GLN A 36 -23.51 -11.31 -1.39
N ARG A 37 -23.36 -12.31 -2.27
CA ARG A 37 -24.44 -13.22 -2.66
C ARG A 37 -24.66 -14.32 -1.61
N GLU A 38 -25.85 -14.93 -1.65
CA GLU A 38 -26.22 -16.16 -0.93
C GLU A 38 -26.08 -16.12 0.60
N ARG A 39 -25.87 -14.93 1.14
CA ARG A 39 -25.83 -14.63 2.57
C ARG A 39 -26.67 -13.38 2.86
N PRO A 40 -27.21 -13.23 4.08
CA PRO A 40 -27.83 -11.96 4.47
C PRO A 40 -26.83 -10.81 4.36
N VAL A 41 -27.29 -9.64 3.92
CA VAL A 41 -26.44 -8.46 3.71
C VAL A 41 -26.98 -7.31 4.53
N LYS A 42 -26.10 -6.67 5.31
CA LYS A 42 -26.47 -5.50 6.11
C LYS A 42 -26.30 -4.23 5.29
N ILE A 43 -27.28 -3.34 5.39
CA ILE A 43 -27.20 -1.94 4.98
C ILE A 43 -27.37 -1.12 6.24
N TRP A 44 -26.43 -0.21 6.50
CA TRP A 44 -26.35 0.50 7.76
C TRP A 44 -25.88 1.94 7.56
N GLY A 45 -26.02 2.74 8.61
CA GLY A 45 -25.58 4.11 8.60
C GLY A 45 -25.91 4.84 9.90
N ASN A 46 -25.85 6.16 9.83
CA ASN A 46 -26.27 7.05 10.90
C ASN A 46 -27.47 7.89 10.43
N ALA A 47 -28.31 8.29 11.37
CA ALA A 47 -29.47 9.15 11.18
C ALA A 47 -29.83 9.80 12.52
N ASP A 48 -30.79 10.72 12.55
CA ASP A 48 -31.24 11.27 13.83
C ASP A 48 -31.95 10.20 14.66
N LYS A 49 -31.86 10.31 15.98
CA LYS A 49 -32.54 9.40 16.90
C LYS A 49 -34.04 9.33 16.56
N GLY A 50 -34.56 8.11 16.38
CA GLY A 50 -35.97 7.87 16.08
C GLY A 50 -36.36 8.16 14.62
N GLU A 51 -35.42 8.52 13.76
CA GLU A 51 -35.68 8.74 12.33
C GLU A 51 -36.04 7.42 11.63
N ASN A 52 -37.07 7.47 10.79
CA ASN A 52 -37.46 6.33 9.97
C ASN A 52 -36.54 6.21 8.75
N VAL A 53 -35.89 5.06 8.60
CA VAL A 53 -35.04 4.75 7.45
C VAL A 53 -35.71 3.69 6.60
N THR A 54 -35.84 3.96 5.31
CA THR A 54 -36.38 3.05 4.31
C THR A 54 -35.30 2.70 3.29
N VAL A 55 -35.07 1.41 3.09
CA VAL A 55 -34.20 0.86 2.04
C VAL A 55 -35.07 0.18 0.99
N VAL A 56 -34.93 0.58 -0.27
CA VAL A 56 -35.55 -0.08 -1.42
C VAL A 56 -34.47 -0.71 -2.27
N PHE A 57 -34.52 -2.03 -2.43
CA PHE A 57 -33.58 -2.78 -3.27
C PHE A 57 -34.30 -3.91 -4.01
N LYS A 58 -34.02 -4.06 -5.32
CA LYS A 58 -34.67 -5.07 -6.18
C LYS A 58 -36.21 -5.09 -6.05
N LYS A 59 -36.84 -3.91 -6.05
CA LYS A 59 -38.29 -3.68 -5.90
C LYS A 59 -38.88 -4.13 -4.55
N LYS A 60 -38.06 -4.50 -3.57
CA LYS A 60 -38.48 -4.79 -2.19
C LYS A 60 -38.18 -3.60 -1.30
N LYS A 61 -39.10 -3.30 -0.38
CA LYS A 61 -38.97 -2.23 0.61
C LYS A 61 -38.70 -2.84 1.98
N PHE A 62 -37.72 -2.28 2.67
CA PHE A 62 -37.32 -2.60 4.03
C PHE A 62 -37.32 -1.31 4.83
N SER A 63 -37.69 -1.37 6.12
CA SER A 63 -37.73 -0.19 6.98
C SER A 63 -37.17 -0.51 8.36
N THR A 64 -36.53 0.47 8.96
CA THR A 64 -36.01 0.43 10.33
C THR A 64 -36.12 1.82 10.95
N VAL A 65 -35.82 1.93 12.23
CA VAL A 65 -35.76 3.20 12.96
C VAL A 65 -34.36 3.35 13.55
N ALA A 66 -33.80 4.55 13.44
CA ALA A 66 -32.51 4.84 14.04
C ALA A 66 -32.59 4.82 15.57
N GLY A 67 -31.61 4.15 16.18
CA GLY A 67 -31.52 3.96 17.62
C GLY A 67 -31.18 5.23 18.39
N GLU A 68 -31.08 5.09 19.71
CA GLU A 68 -30.66 6.16 20.62
C GLU A 68 -29.25 6.70 20.33
N ASP A 69 -28.38 5.86 19.78
CA ASP A 69 -27.01 6.19 19.36
C ASP A 69 -26.94 6.78 17.94
N GLY A 70 -28.09 7.00 17.29
CA GLY A 70 -28.19 7.47 15.91
C GLY A 70 -27.84 6.42 14.86
N LYS A 71 -27.54 5.17 15.24
CA LYS A 71 -27.22 4.10 14.29
C LYS A 71 -28.49 3.39 13.83
N TRP A 72 -28.49 2.96 12.58
CA TRP A 72 -29.55 2.14 12.02
C TRP A 72 -28.96 1.03 11.16
N LEU A 73 -29.72 -0.07 11.06
CA LEU A 73 -29.35 -1.22 10.25
C LEU A 73 -30.61 -1.89 9.70
N VAL A 74 -30.52 -2.30 8.44
CA VAL A 74 -31.48 -3.17 7.76
C VAL A 74 -30.73 -4.39 7.24
N GLU A 75 -31.29 -5.57 7.46
CA GLU A 75 -30.77 -6.80 6.86
C GLU A 75 -31.60 -7.16 5.60
N LEU A 76 -30.89 -7.31 4.49
CA LEU A 76 -31.43 -7.82 3.24
C LEU A 76 -31.30 -9.35 3.22
N PRO A 77 -32.32 -10.09 2.75
CA PRO A 77 -32.24 -11.55 2.68
C PRO A 77 -31.16 -11.99 1.66
N PRO A 78 -30.69 -13.25 1.72
CA PRO A 78 -29.79 -13.81 0.72
C PRO A 78 -30.26 -13.59 -0.72
N MET A 79 -29.33 -13.22 -1.60
CA MET A 79 -29.61 -12.89 -2.99
C MET A 79 -28.73 -13.69 -3.95
N LYS A 80 -29.31 -14.06 -5.09
CA LYS A 80 -28.53 -14.58 -6.22
C LYS A 80 -27.66 -13.47 -6.83
N ALA A 81 -26.52 -13.89 -7.38
CA ALA A 81 -25.62 -13.03 -8.13
C ALA A 81 -26.31 -12.30 -9.29
N GLY A 82 -25.79 -11.14 -9.66
CA GLY A 82 -26.25 -10.36 -10.81
C GLY A 82 -26.12 -8.85 -10.60
N GLY A 83 -26.75 -8.08 -11.47
CA GLY A 83 -26.68 -6.63 -11.50
C GLY A 83 -26.36 -6.13 -12.92
N PRO A 84 -26.13 -4.82 -13.10
CA PRO A 84 -26.19 -3.80 -12.06
C PRO A 84 -27.61 -3.52 -11.55
N PHE A 85 -27.72 -3.17 -10.27
CA PHE A 85 -28.95 -2.76 -9.61
C PHE A 85 -28.85 -1.34 -9.06
N GLU A 86 -30.00 -0.73 -8.75
CA GLU A 86 -30.08 0.50 -7.96
C GLU A 86 -30.64 0.20 -6.56
N MET A 87 -30.15 0.94 -5.56
CA MET A 87 -30.68 0.97 -4.21
C MET A 87 -31.08 2.40 -3.85
N THR A 88 -32.15 2.55 -3.10
CA THR A 88 -32.56 3.84 -2.55
C THR A 88 -32.66 3.72 -1.03
N VAL A 89 -31.96 4.60 -0.31
CA VAL A 89 -32.00 4.73 1.15
C VAL A 89 -32.53 6.12 1.47
N ASN A 90 -33.80 6.22 1.85
CA ASN A 90 -34.54 7.50 1.88
C ASN A 90 -34.28 8.30 0.57
N ASP A 91 -33.62 9.46 0.64
CA ASP A 91 -33.33 10.30 -0.53
C ASP A 91 -31.97 10.01 -1.20
N ILE A 92 -31.18 9.09 -0.64
CA ILE A 92 -29.89 8.67 -1.22
C ILE A 92 -30.16 7.58 -2.25
N ARG A 93 -29.70 7.80 -3.49
CA ARG A 93 -29.72 6.79 -4.54
C ARG A 93 -28.31 6.28 -4.80
N LEU A 94 -28.11 4.98 -4.64
CA LEU A 94 -26.92 4.25 -5.02
C LEU A 94 -27.15 3.50 -6.33
N LYS A 95 -26.17 3.53 -7.23
CA LYS A 95 -26.23 2.97 -8.58
C LYS A 95 -25.11 1.97 -8.83
N ASP A 96 -25.26 1.21 -9.92
CA ASP A 96 -24.25 0.26 -10.39
C ASP A 96 -23.85 -0.79 -9.34
N ILE A 97 -24.83 -1.26 -8.54
CA ILE A 97 -24.59 -2.23 -7.48
C ILE A 97 -24.60 -3.64 -8.07
N LEU A 98 -23.54 -4.40 -7.84
CA LEU A 98 -23.48 -5.82 -8.15
C LEU A 98 -23.80 -6.67 -6.91
N VAL A 99 -24.32 -7.87 -7.13
CA VAL A 99 -24.41 -8.93 -6.12
C VAL A 99 -23.49 -10.07 -6.58
N GLY A 100 -22.52 -10.45 -5.76
CA GLY A 100 -21.43 -11.34 -6.16
C GLY A 100 -20.61 -11.89 -4.99
N ASP A 101 -19.41 -12.39 -5.29
CA ASP A 101 -18.45 -12.87 -4.29
C ASP A 101 -17.55 -11.72 -3.83
N VAL A 102 -17.60 -11.40 -2.53
CA VAL A 102 -16.83 -10.29 -1.94
C VAL A 102 -15.66 -10.85 -1.14
N TRP A 103 -14.44 -10.44 -1.46
CA TRP A 103 -13.22 -10.94 -0.85
C TRP A 103 -12.48 -9.86 -0.07
N LEU A 104 -12.08 -10.19 1.16
CA LEU A 104 -11.20 -9.34 1.96
C LEU A 104 -9.74 -9.69 1.66
N CYS A 105 -9.03 -8.82 0.95
CA CYS A 105 -7.61 -8.99 0.67
C CYS A 105 -6.79 -8.11 1.62
N SER A 106 -6.03 -8.73 2.52
CA SER A 106 -5.32 -8.01 3.58
C SER A 106 -3.87 -8.49 3.78
N GLY A 107 -3.08 -7.64 4.42
CA GLY A 107 -1.69 -7.92 4.77
C GLY A 107 -0.79 -6.73 4.47
N GLN A 108 0.46 -7.00 4.10
CA GLN A 108 1.48 -5.96 3.94
C GLN A 108 1.88 -5.70 2.49
N SER A 109 3.15 -5.34 2.26
CA SER A 109 3.68 -4.82 1.00
C SER A 109 3.44 -5.71 -0.21
N ASN A 110 3.44 -7.04 -0.05
CA ASN A 110 3.15 -7.97 -1.14
C ASN A 110 1.65 -8.04 -1.49
N MET A 111 0.75 -7.84 -0.51
CA MET A 111 -0.68 -7.63 -0.79
C MET A 111 -0.95 -6.24 -1.38
N GLU A 112 -0.13 -5.24 -1.03
CA GLU A 112 -0.28 -3.87 -1.50
C GLU A 112 0.32 -3.63 -2.89
N LEU A 113 1.31 -4.44 -3.30
CA LEU A 113 2.03 -4.31 -4.56
C LEU A 113 1.06 -4.19 -5.74
N THR A 114 1.12 -3.09 -6.49
CA THR A 114 0.15 -2.83 -7.56
C THR A 114 0.48 -3.59 -8.85
N ALA A 115 -0.53 -3.85 -9.68
CA ALA A 115 -0.37 -4.47 -10.99
C ALA A 115 0.55 -3.64 -11.90
N GLY A 116 0.50 -2.30 -11.79
CA GLY A 116 1.41 -1.41 -12.49
C GLY A 116 2.90 -1.70 -12.22
N ARG A 117 3.24 -2.27 -11.05
CA ARG A 117 4.61 -2.64 -10.68
C ARG A 117 5.08 -3.99 -11.23
N VAL A 118 4.21 -4.76 -11.89
CA VAL A 118 4.55 -6.05 -12.50
C VAL A 118 4.40 -6.05 -14.03
N THR A 119 4.25 -4.87 -14.63
CA THR A 119 4.11 -4.68 -16.08
C THR A 119 5.33 -5.17 -16.87
N ASP A 120 6.52 -5.21 -16.27
CA ASP A 120 7.71 -5.83 -16.90
C ASP A 120 7.46 -7.27 -17.38
N LYS A 121 6.58 -8.01 -16.71
CA LYS A 121 6.18 -9.37 -17.09
C LYS A 121 4.77 -9.45 -17.69
N PHE A 122 3.86 -8.59 -17.23
CA PHE A 122 2.43 -8.71 -17.53
C PHE A 122 1.83 -7.47 -18.23
N ALA A 123 2.63 -6.65 -18.91
CA ALA A 123 2.17 -5.41 -19.55
C ALA A 123 1.02 -5.63 -20.53
N GLU A 124 1.11 -6.64 -21.41
CA GLU A 124 0.06 -6.88 -22.41
C GLU A 124 -1.28 -7.26 -21.80
N GLU A 125 -1.26 -8.08 -20.75
CA GLU A 125 -2.46 -8.50 -20.04
C GLU A 125 -3.09 -7.30 -19.32
N ILE A 126 -2.30 -6.59 -18.51
CA ILE A 126 -2.77 -5.43 -17.73
C ILE A 126 -3.28 -4.29 -18.61
N ALA A 127 -2.65 -4.04 -19.76
CA ALA A 127 -3.04 -2.95 -20.66
C ALA A 127 -4.33 -3.24 -21.46
N ARG A 128 -4.74 -4.51 -21.55
CA ARG A 128 -5.91 -4.93 -22.34
C ARG A 128 -7.13 -5.24 -21.50
N ASP A 129 -6.95 -5.59 -20.23
CA ASP A 129 -8.04 -6.09 -19.39
C ASP A 129 -9.04 -5.00 -19.00
N GLU A 130 -10.29 -5.32 -19.22
CA GLU A 130 -11.45 -4.54 -18.81
C GLU A 130 -12.57 -5.53 -18.48
N ASN A 131 -13.11 -5.45 -17.27
CA ASN A 131 -14.22 -6.28 -16.86
C ASN A 131 -15.02 -5.56 -15.77
N PRO A 132 -16.13 -4.89 -16.11
CA PRO A 132 -16.94 -4.16 -15.14
C PRO A 132 -17.63 -5.09 -14.12
N MET A 133 -17.54 -6.41 -14.23
CA MET A 133 -18.03 -7.34 -13.21
C MET A 133 -17.01 -7.58 -12.08
N ILE A 134 -15.79 -7.05 -12.21
CA ILE A 134 -14.77 -7.03 -11.17
C ILE A 134 -14.68 -5.61 -10.61
N ARG A 135 -14.89 -5.47 -9.30
CA ARG A 135 -14.82 -4.20 -8.58
C ARG A 135 -13.79 -4.28 -7.47
N TYR A 136 -13.15 -3.17 -7.19
CA TYR A 136 -12.07 -3.06 -6.22
C TYR A 136 -12.21 -1.78 -5.41
N VAL A 137 -11.96 -1.87 -4.12
CA VAL A 137 -11.81 -0.72 -3.24
C VAL A 137 -10.54 -0.89 -2.40
N LYS A 138 -9.68 0.13 -2.40
CA LYS A 138 -8.54 0.20 -1.49
C LYS A 138 -8.98 0.92 -0.22
N ILE A 139 -8.77 0.29 0.92
CA ILE A 139 -9.07 0.89 2.21
C ILE A 139 -8.01 1.97 2.53
N PRO A 140 -8.44 3.19 2.92
CA PRO A 140 -7.54 4.24 3.37
C PRO A 140 -6.66 3.78 4.53
N LEU A 141 -5.40 4.24 4.53
CA LEU A 141 -4.45 3.90 5.59
C LEU A 141 -4.83 4.58 6.90
N GLY A 142 -4.79 3.84 8.01
CA GLY A 142 -5.03 4.40 9.35
C GLY A 142 -4.44 3.53 10.47
N ASN A 143 -4.14 4.17 11.60
CA ASN A 143 -3.51 3.52 12.77
C ASN A 143 -3.99 4.09 14.12
N ASP A 144 -5.28 4.39 14.21
CA ASP A 144 -5.92 5.00 15.38
C ASP A 144 -5.92 4.08 16.62
N LEU A 145 -5.52 4.63 17.77
CA LEU A 145 -5.44 3.91 19.04
C LEU A 145 -6.59 4.25 20.00
N HIS A 146 -7.47 5.19 19.64
CA HIS A 146 -8.65 5.61 20.42
C HIS A 146 -9.87 4.72 20.23
N GLY A 147 -9.63 3.49 19.77
CA GLY A 147 -10.65 2.48 19.57
C GLY A 147 -11.17 2.35 18.13
N PRO A 148 -12.07 1.38 17.91
CA PRO A 148 -12.48 0.96 16.58
C PRO A 148 -13.31 2.03 15.85
N LYS A 149 -13.06 2.20 14.55
CA LYS A 149 -13.78 3.15 13.70
C LYS A 149 -15.02 2.53 13.06
N ASP A 150 -15.95 3.41 12.69
CA ASP A 150 -17.24 3.04 12.09
C ASP A 150 -17.31 3.30 10.58
N ASP A 151 -16.35 4.04 10.02
CA ASP A 151 -16.37 4.48 8.63
C ASP A 151 -14.95 4.60 8.04
N LEU A 152 -14.86 4.69 6.71
CA LEU A 152 -13.64 4.74 5.91
C LEU A 152 -13.70 5.87 4.87
N PRO A 153 -13.59 7.15 5.29
CA PRO A 153 -13.62 8.27 4.35
C PRO A 153 -12.57 8.13 3.25
N GLY A 154 -12.99 8.18 1.99
CA GLY A 154 -12.11 7.99 0.82
C GLY A 154 -12.00 6.54 0.34
N ALA A 155 -12.82 5.62 0.85
CA ALA A 155 -13.00 4.29 0.28
C ALA A 155 -13.92 4.36 -0.95
N ASP A 156 -13.32 4.42 -2.14
CA ASP A 156 -14.04 4.52 -3.41
C ASP A 156 -13.96 3.21 -4.21
N TRP A 157 -15.13 2.69 -4.62
CA TRP A 157 -15.20 1.52 -5.51
C TRP A 157 -14.82 1.89 -6.93
N MET A 158 -13.96 1.06 -7.54
CA MET A 158 -13.51 1.18 -8.91
C MET A 158 -13.85 -0.10 -9.68
N SER A 159 -14.38 0.04 -10.90
CA SER A 159 -14.42 -1.07 -11.85
C SER A 159 -13.05 -1.40 -12.39
N LEU A 160 -12.84 -2.66 -12.78
CA LEU A 160 -11.67 -3.04 -13.55
C LEU A 160 -11.81 -2.51 -14.99
N THR A 161 -10.96 -1.53 -15.30
CA THR A 161 -10.81 -0.89 -16.62
C THR A 161 -9.33 -0.82 -16.96
N LYS A 162 -8.98 -0.45 -18.19
CA LYS A 162 -7.57 -0.29 -18.59
C LYS A 162 -6.87 0.79 -17.77
N GLU A 163 -7.60 1.83 -17.38
CA GLU A 163 -7.11 2.96 -16.60
C GLU A 163 -6.88 2.59 -15.13
N THR A 164 -7.77 1.77 -14.56
CA THR A 164 -7.73 1.39 -13.14
C THR A 164 -6.92 0.12 -12.87
N ALA A 165 -6.78 -0.78 -13.85
CA ALA A 165 -6.03 -2.03 -13.70
C ALA A 165 -4.64 -1.84 -13.06
N PRO A 166 -3.81 -0.85 -13.47
CA PRO A 166 -2.48 -0.65 -12.88
C PRO A 166 -2.48 -0.28 -11.38
N SER A 167 -3.58 0.26 -10.84
CA SER A 167 -3.67 0.66 -9.43
C SER A 167 -4.13 -0.45 -8.50
N PHE A 168 -4.72 -1.52 -9.03
CA PHE A 168 -5.16 -2.67 -8.24
C PHE A 168 -3.94 -3.39 -7.65
N SER A 169 -4.09 -4.03 -6.50
CA SER A 169 -3.09 -5.00 -6.02
C SER A 169 -2.90 -6.10 -7.07
N ALA A 170 -1.66 -6.40 -7.41
CA ALA A 170 -1.30 -7.41 -8.40
C ALA A 170 -1.87 -8.78 -8.03
N LEU A 171 -1.72 -9.21 -6.77
CA LEU A 171 -2.26 -10.49 -6.32
C LEU A 171 -3.79 -10.48 -6.44
N ALA A 172 -4.45 -9.47 -5.88
CA ALA A 172 -5.90 -9.40 -5.88
C ALA A 172 -6.49 -9.25 -7.30
N TYR A 173 -5.77 -8.58 -8.21
CA TYR A 173 -6.10 -8.44 -9.62
C TYR A 173 -6.16 -9.80 -10.32
N PHE A 174 -5.06 -10.57 -10.28
CA PHE A 174 -5.02 -11.88 -10.93
C PHE A 174 -6.00 -12.86 -10.28
N PHE A 175 -6.13 -12.80 -8.95
CA PHE A 175 -7.11 -13.58 -8.22
C PHE A 175 -8.56 -13.27 -8.67
N ALA A 176 -8.96 -12.00 -8.70
CA ALA A 176 -10.33 -11.62 -9.08
C ALA A 176 -10.66 -12.01 -10.52
N LYS A 177 -9.68 -11.87 -11.43
CA LYS A 177 -9.80 -12.32 -12.81
C LYS A 177 -10.04 -13.82 -12.89
N GLU A 178 -9.25 -14.61 -12.19
CA GLU A 178 -9.38 -16.06 -12.16
C GLU A 178 -10.73 -16.48 -11.57
N MET A 179 -11.12 -15.89 -10.43
CA MET A 179 -12.41 -16.16 -9.80
C MET A 179 -13.58 -15.85 -10.72
N TYR A 180 -13.57 -14.70 -11.40
CA TYR A 180 -14.62 -14.37 -12.37
C TYR A 180 -14.60 -15.33 -13.55
N ARG A 181 -13.42 -15.68 -14.08
CA ARG A 181 -13.30 -16.61 -15.22
C ARG A 181 -13.93 -17.96 -14.90
N GLU A 182 -13.64 -18.51 -13.73
CA GLU A 182 -14.13 -19.83 -13.31
C GLU A 182 -15.61 -19.82 -12.94
N THR A 183 -16.09 -18.78 -12.25
CA THR A 183 -17.43 -18.78 -11.66
C THR A 183 -18.47 -18.02 -12.48
N GLN A 184 -18.04 -17.08 -13.33
CA GLN A 184 -18.89 -16.09 -14.00
C GLN A 184 -19.78 -15.29 -13.02
N VAL A 185 -19.37 -15.21 -11.75
CA VAL A 185 -20.03 -14.44 -10.69
C VAL A 185 -19.30 -13.11 -10.52
N PRO A 186 -19.99 -11.97 -10.33
CA PRO A 186 -19.33 -10.68 -10.07
C PRO A 186 -18.40 -10.76 -8.86
N VAL A 187 -17.24 -10.11 -8.92
CA VAL A 187 -16.23 -10.18 -7.86
C VAL A 187 -15.99 -8.79 -7.28
N GLY A 188 -16.13 -8.66 -5.97
CA GLY A 188 -15.75 -7.47 -5.21
C GLY A 188 -14.48 -7.72 -4.40
N ILE A 189 -13.46 -6.89 -4.57
CA ILE A 189 -12.24 -6.92 -3.77
C ILE A 189 -12.24 -5.74 -2.80
N VAL A 190 -12.20 -6.05 -1.50
CA VAL A 190 -11.93 -5.08 -0.45
C VAL A 190 -10.47 -5.25 -0.04
N ASN A 191 -9.60 -4.34 -0.48
CA ASN A 191 -8.18 -4.41 -0.20
C ASN A 191 -7.81 -3.54 1.00
N SER A 192 -7.56 -4.19 2.13
CA SER A 192 -7.07 -3.56 3.35
C SER A 192 -5.61 -3.96 3.60
N SER A 193 -4.66 -3.25 3.00
CA SER A 193 -3.23 -3.58 3.14
C SER A 193 -2.35 -2.37 3.38
N TRP A 194 -1.23 -2.56 4.09
CA TRP A 194 -0.21 -1.51 4.28
C TRP A 194 1.18 -2.13 4.38
N GLY A 195 2.09 -1.73 3.49
CA GLY A 195 3.50 -2.09 3.51
C GLY A 195 4.18 -1.97 4.87
N GLY A 196 4.86 -3.05 5.26
CA GLY A 196 5.69 -3.09 6.46
C GLY A 196 4.94 -3.30 7.77
N SER A 197 3.62 -3.51 7.76
CA SER A 197 2.81 -3.81 8.96
C SER A 197 3.13 -5.18 9.58
N SER A 198 3.13 -5.28 10.91
CA SER A 198 3.17 -6.53 11.67
C SER A 198 1.77 -7.08 11.98
N VAL A 199 1.64 -8.38 12.24
CA VAL A 199 0.34 -9.04 12.50
C VAL A 199 -0.41 -8.41 13.69
N GLU A 200 0.30 -8.00 14.73
CA GLU A 200 -0.27 -7.40 15.94
C GLU A 200 -0.89 -6.01 15.70
N ALA A 201 -0.48 -5.29 14.66
CA ALA A 201 -1.15 -4.05 14.23
C ALA A 201 -2.59 -4.30 13.75
N TRP A 202 -2.85 -5.51 13.25
CA TRP A 202 -4.12 -5.97 12.68
C TRP A 202 -5.04 -6.69 13.67
N MET A 203 -4.64 -6.80 14.93
CA MET A 203 -5.41 -7.47 15.98
C MET A 203 -6.22 -6.47 16.80
N SER A 204 -7.45 -6.82 17.18
CA SER A 204 -8.20 -6.03 18.16
C SER A 204 -7.48 -5.97 19.52
N GLU A 205 -7.83 -4.98 20.34
CA GLU A 205 -7.36 -4.92 21.72
C GLU A 205 -7.76 -6.16 22.51
N GLU A 206 -8.95 -6.72 22.27
CA GLU A 206 -9.42 -7.92 22.95
C GLU A 206 -8.58 -9.16 22.58
N ALA A 207 -8.19 -9.29 21.31
CA ALA A 207 -7.31 -10.37 20.87
C ALA A 207 -5.91 -10.25 21.49
N LEU A 208 -5.41 -9.02 21.63
CA LEU A 208 -4.09 -8.75 22.23
C LEU A 208 -4.03 -9.01 23.74
N GLN A 209 -5.14 -9.21 24.44
CA GLN A 209 -5.13 -9.56 25.88
C GLN A 209 -4.31 -10.83 26.19
N LYS A 210 -4.15 -11.73 25.21
CA LYS A 210 -3.32 -12.93 25.33
C LYS A 210 -1.82 -12.66 25.15
N PHE A 211 -1.44 -11.44 24.76
CA PHE A 211 -0.09 -11.06 24.35
C PHE A 211 0.38 -9.79 25.09
N PRO A 212 0.74 -9.89 26.40
CA PRO A 212 1.06 -8.73 27.24
C PRO A 212 2.20 -7.86 26.70
N ARG A 213 3.19 -8.45 26.01
CA ARG A 213 4.29 -7.69 25.39
C ARG A 213 3.76 -6.71 24.34
N GLN A 214 2.88 -7.16 23.46
CA GLN A 214 2.27 -6.36 22.40
C GLN A 214 1.34 -5.29 22.98
N LEU A 215 0.61 -5.58 24.07
CA LEU A 215 -0.16 -4.56 24.79
C LEU A 215 0.73 -3.46 25.35
N HIS A 216 1.82 -3.84 26.04
CA HIS A 216 2.77 -2.85 26.55
C HIS A 216 3.42 -2.03 25.43
N GLU A 217 3.72 -2.65 24.28
CA GLU A 217 4.25 -1.97 23.10
C GLU A 217 3.27 -0.93 22.56
N ARG A 218 1.98 -1.26 22.46
CA ARG A 218 0.92 -0.30 22.13
C ARG A 218 0.84 0.82 23.16
N ASP A 219 0.90 0.50 24.45
CA ASP A 219 0.71 1.46 25.54
C ASP A 219 1.76 2.57 25.57
N LEU A 220 2.97 2.30 25.08
CA LEU A 220 4.00 3.32 24.86
C LEU A 220 3.52 4.45 23.92
N PHE A 221 2.53 4.19 23.08
CA PHE A 221 2.01 5.12 22.08
C PHE A 221 0.59 5.61 22.36
N ASN A 222 -0.01 5.35 23.53
CA ASN A 222 -1.37 5.82 23.85
C ASN A 222 -1.48 7.36 23.96
N SER A 223 -0.37 8.07 24.13
CA SER A 223 -0.36 9.54 24.17
C SER A 223 -0.27 10.13 22.76
N ASP A 224 -1.31 10.83 22.31
CA ASP A 224 -1.29 11.58 21.04
C ASP A 224 -0.16 12.61 20.99
N GLU A 225 0.12 13.28 22.10
CA GLU A 225 1.24 14.22 22.20
C GLU A 225 2.57 13.52 21.93
N TYR A 226 2.78 12.34 22.50
CA TYR A 226 4.00 11.55 22.28
C TYR A 226 4.10 11.09 20.82
N ARG A 227 3.00 10.60 20.23
CA ARG A 227 2.96 10.20 18.81
C ARG A 227 3.29 11.36 17.89
N GLU A 228 2.69 12.52 18.12
CA GLU A 228 2.94 13.74 17.36
C GLU A 228 4.38 14.23 17.54
N LEU A 229 4.93 14.13 18.75
CA LEU A 229 6.34 14.42 19.01
C LEU A 229 7.27 13.47 18.25
N CYS A 230 7.00 12.16 18.24
CA CYS A 230 7.76 11.18 17.47
C CYS A 230 7.73 11.47 15.97
N ASN A 231 6.55 11.79 15.42
CA ASN A 231 6.40 12.18 14.01
C ASN A 231 7.21 13.44 13.68
N ARG A 232 7.04 14.52 14.46
CA ARG A 232 7.77 15.77 14.26
C ARG A 232 9.28 15.59 14.41
N SER A 233 9.70 14.83 15.41
CA SER A 233 11.12 14.51 15.64
C SER A 233 11.70 13.74 14.45
N GLY A 234 11.02 12.70 13.97
CA GLY A 234 11.44 11.94 12.78
C GLY A 234 11.54 12.82 11.53
N GLN A 235 10.56 13.69 11.29
CA GLN A 235 10.62 14.65 10.18
C GLN A 235 11.79 15.63 10.29
N MET A 236 12.07 16.13 11.50
CA MET A 236 13.20 17.03 11.74
C MET A 236 14.55 16.31 11.58
N MET A 237 14.69 15.11 12.12
CA MET A 237 15.89 14.27 11.96
C MET A 237 16.17 14.02 10.48
N ASN A 238 15.13 13.66 9.73
CA ASN A 238 15.20 13.47 8.28
C ASN A 238 15.65 14.73 7.56
N ARG A 239 15.02 15.87 7.85
CA ARG A 239 15.36 17.17 7.26
C ARG A 239 16.81 17.57 7.54
N PHE A 240 17.27 17.40 8.78
CA PHE A 240 18.64 17.77 9.16
C PHE A 240 19.67 16.87 8.50
N TRP A 241 19.41 15.57 8.42
CA TRP A 241 20.26 14.63 7.69
C TRP A 241 20.34 15.00 6.21
N ASP A 242 19.20 15.22 5.55
CA ASP A 242 19.13 15.58 4.13
C ASP A 242 19.82 16.94 3.84
N THR A 243 19.68 17.91 4.76
CA THR A 243 20.34 19.21 4.68
C THR A 243 21.86 19.10 4.81
N ALA A 244 22.34 18.29 5.75
CA ALA A 244 23.77 18.04 5.93
C ALA A 244 24.36 17.29 4.74
N LEU A 245 23.66 16.26 4.24
CA LEU A 245 24.04 15.57 3.01
C LEU A 245 24.16 16.55 1.84
N TYR A 246 23.12 17.37 1.61
CA TYR A 246 23.13 18.35 0.52
C TYR A 246 24.33 19.29 0.61
N LYS A 247 24.61 19.87 1.80
CA LYS A 247 25.73 20.80 2.00
C LYS A 247 27.09 20.13 1.82
N GLY A 248 27.23 18.88 2.25
CA GLY A 248 28.49 18.14 2.20
C GLY A 248 28.74 17.39 0.89
N ASP A 249 27.77 17.33 -0.02
CA ASP A 249 27.90 16.60 -1.29
C ASP A 249 28.80 17.34 -2.28
N ARG A 250 30.05 16.90 -2.36
CA ARG A 250 31.04 17.42 -3.32
C ARG A 250 30.55 17.34 -4.76
N GLY A 251 29.76 16.32 -5.11
CA GLY A 251 29.22 16.21 -6.45
C GLY A 251 28.20 17.27 -6.84
N LEU A 252 27.70 18.03 -5.86
CA LEU A 252 26.85 19.19 -6.10
C LEU A 252 27.62 20.51 -6.07
N HIS A 253 28.72 20.60 -5.31
CA HIS A 253 29.36 21.89 -4.95
C HIS A 253 30.83 22.06 -5.36
N ASP A 254 31.54 20.98 -5.73
CA ASP A 254 32.98 21.01 -6.04
C ASP A 254 33.22 21.40 -7.51
N GLY A 255 32.96 22.67 -7.84
CA GLY A 255 33.11 23.21 -9.19
C GLY A 255 32.00 22.79 -10.14
N ILE A 256 32.33 21.98 -11.14
CA ILE A 256 31.36 21.45 -12.11
C ILE A 256 30.58 20.31 -11.43
N CYS A 257 29.25 20.42 -11.35
CA CYS A 257 28.43 19.36 -10.76
C CYS A 257 28.69 18.01 -11.45
N TRP A 258 28.78 16.93 -10.68
CA TRP A 258 29.25 15.65 -11.19
C TRP A 258 28.29 14.91 -12.12
N ASN A 259 27.09 15.44 -12.36
CA ASN A 259 26.19 14.98 -13.43
C ASN A 259 26.52 15.58 -14.80
N ARG A 260 27.35 16.63 -14.85
CA ARG A 260 27.59 17.40 -16.08
C ARG A 260 28.55 16.67 -17.03
N PRO A 261 28.27 16.67 -18.36
CA PRO A 261 29.17 16.07 -19.36
C PRO A 261 30.57 16.68 -19.38
N GLU A 262 30.71 17.94 -18.99
CA GLU A 262 31.96 18.71 -19.04
C GLU A 262 32.94 18.36 -17.91
N LEU A 263 32.49 17.61 -16.89
CA LEU A 263 33.37 17.15 -15.82
C LEU A 263 34.42 16.16 -16.35
N ASP A 264 35.68 16.44 -16.07
CA ASP A 264 36.78 15.47 -16.21
C ASP A 264 36.72 14.47 -15.04
N ASP A 265 36.48 13.19 -15.36
CA ASP A 265 36.42 12.07 -14.42
C ASP A 265 37.56 11.07 -14.64
N THR A 266 38.64 11.48 -15.32
CA THR A 266 39.78 10.61 -15.63
C THR A 266 40.44 10.07 -14.37
N ASP A 267 40.53 10.88 -13.30
CA ASP A 267 41.08 10.53 -11.99
C ASP A 267 40.13 9.71 -11.10
N TRP A 268 38.85 9.56 -11.47
CA TRP A 268 37.91 8.76 -10.69
C TRP A 268 38.27 7.28 -10.72
N GLN A 269 38.04 6.62 -9.59
CA GLN A 269 38.21 5.18 -9.45
C GLN A 269 37.26 4.44 -10.41
N THR A 270 37.74 3.40 -11.10
CA THR A 270 36.86 2.50 -11.85
C THR A 270 36.54 1.28 -11.00
N VAL A 271 35.27 1.06 -10.68
CA VAL A 271 34.79 -0.03 -9.83
C VAL A 271 33.87 -0.96 -10.60
N ASP A 272 33.78 -2.21 -10.17
CA ASP A 272 32.66 -3.06 -10.53
C ASP A 272 31.47 -2.70 -9.63
N MET A 273 30.35 -2.28 -10.21
CA MET A 273 29.16 -1.85 -9.45
C MET A 273 28.57 -2.96 -8.57
N PHE A 274 28.86 -4.23 -8.84
CA PHE A 274 28.42 -5.37 -8.01
C PHE A 274 29.45 -5.76 -6.93
N SER A 275 30.63 -5.15 -6.92
CA SER A 275 31.61 -5.35 -5.85
C SER A 275 31.09 -4.82 -4.52
N LYS A 276 31.50 -5.44 -3.41
CA LYS A 276 31.18 -4.98 -2.05
C LYS A 276 32.21 -4.01 -1.49
N GLU A 277 33.27 -3.73 -2.25
CA GLU A 277 34.41 -2.94 -1.79
C GLU A 277 34.22 -1.43 -1.98
N TRP A 278 33.50 -1.02 -3.03
CA TRP A 278 33.16 0.40 -3.17
C TRP A 278 32.17 0.81 -2.07
N GLY A 279 32.21 2.08 -1.67
CA GLY A 279 31.37 2.56 -0.56
C GLY A 279 31.77 2.01 0.81
N ARG A 280 33.01 1.58 1.00
CA ARG A 280 33.58 1.23 2.31
C ARG A 280 34.76 2.12 2.68
N LYS A 281 34.96 2.30 3.99
CA LYS A 281 36.12 2.98 4.58
C LYS A 281 36.54 2.22 5.84
N ASN A 282 37.82 1.82 5.92
CA ASN A 282 38.36 1.01 7.02
C ASN A 282 37.57 -0.28 7.30
N GLY A 283 37.05 -0.94 6.25
CA GLY A 283 36.25 -2.16 6.35
C GLY A 283 34.74 -1.94 6.63
N TYR A 284 34.34 -0.73 7.02
CA TYR A 284 32.95 -0.41 7.34
C TYR A 284 32.22 0.21 6.15
N PRO A 285 30.93 -0.11 5.94
CA PRO A 285 30.10 0.58 4.96
C PRO A 285 29.97 2.08 5.26
N VAL A 286 29.97 2.88 4.20
CA VAL A 286 29.80 4.33 4.23
C VAL A 286 28.36 4.67 3.83
N SER A 287 27.69 5.49 4.65
CA SER A 287 26.42 6.12 4.29
C SER A 287 26.68 7.51 3.67
N GLY A 288 25.68 8.06 2.98
CA GLY A 288 25.78 9.35 2.30
C GLY A 288 25.60 9.23 0.79
N SER A 289 26.28 10.07 0.01
CA SER A 289 26.15 10.08 -1.45
C SER A 289 27.32 9.45 -2.18
N HIS A 290 27.00 8.59 -3.13
CA HIS A 290 27.90 7.83 -3.98
C HIS A 290 27.58 8.17 -5.43
N TRP A 291 28.58 8.60 -6.20
CA TRP A 291 28.39 9.02 -7.58
C TRP A 291 29.02 8.02 -8.53
N PHE A 292 28.26 7.67 -9.57
CA PHE A 292 28.69 6.76 -10.61
C PHE A 292 28.51 7.41 -11.97
N ARG A 293 29.53 7.29 -12.84
CA ARG A 293 29.51 7.80 -14.21
C ARG A 293 29.92 6.71 -15.20
N GLN A 294 29.21 6.62 -16.31
CA GLN A 294 29.55 5.72 -17.41
C GLN A 294 29.09 6.29 -18.74
N LYS A 295 29.93 6.11 -19.76
CA LYS A 295 29.63 6.45 -21.15
C LYS A 295 29.01 5.25 -21.87
N VAL A 296 28.02 5.50 -22.71
CA VAL A 296 27.33 4.50 -23.52
C VAL A 296 27.16 5.02 -24.95
N ASN A 297 27.43 4.18 -25.94
CA ASN A 297 27.25 4.54 -27.35
C ASN A 297 25.84 4.23 -27.82
N VAL A 298 25.22 5.19 -28.48
CA VAL A 298 23.86 5.11 -29.05
C VAL A 298 23.95 5.34 -30.55
N SER A 299 23.24 4.55 -31.36
CA SER A 299 23.26 4.71 -32.81
C SER A 299 22.53 5.99 -33.24
N ALA A 300 22.80 6.46 -34.46
CA ALA A 300 22.08 7.61 -35.02
C ALA A 300 20.56 7.35 -35.13
N GLU A 301 20.16 6.10 -35.39
CA GLU A 301 18.75 5.71 -35.47
C GLU A 301 18.07 5.70 -34.09
N GLN A 302 18.79 5.31 -33.05
CA GLN A 302 18.30 5.25 -31.68
C GLN A 302 18.17 6.64 -31.02
N ALA A 303 19.12 7.54 -31.28
CA ALA A 303 19.18 8.85 -30.62
C ALA A 303 17.93 9.72 -30.84
N GLY A 304 17.24 9.56 -31.97
CA GLY A 304 15.99 10.27 -32.29
C GLY A 304 14.73 9.66 -31.66
N LYS A 305 14.86 8.59 -30.87
CA LYS A 305 13.73 7.84 -30.29
C LYS A 305 13.81 7.86 -28.76
N GLU A 306 12.64 7.86 -28.14
CA GLU A 306 12.54 7.70 -26.69
C GLU A 306 13.06 6.34 -26.24
N ALA A 307 13.81 6.33 -25.15
CA ALA A 307 14.34 5.13 -24.53
C ALA A 307 13.82 4.94 -23.09
N VAL A 308 13.99 3.73 -22.58
CA VAL A 308 13.84 3.41 -21.16
C VAL A 308 15.21 3.05 -20.59
N LEU A 309 15.66 3.80 -19.59
CA LEU A 309 16.86 3.48 -18.82
C LEU A 309 16.49 2.54 -17.67
N ARG A 310 17.02 1.32 -17.71
CA ARG A 310 16.90 0.33 -16.65
C ARG A 310 18.19 0.25 -15.84
N LEU A 311 18.07 0.36 -14.52
CA LEU A 311 19.19 0.35 -13.57
C LEU A 311 18.95 -0.60 -12.38
N GLY A 312 18.26 -1.72 -12.64
CA GLY A 312 17.97 -2.73 -11.63
C GLY A 312 17.33 -2.19 -10.34
N CYS A 313 17.75 -2.70 -9.20
CA CYS A 313 17.41 -2.15 -7.87
C CYS A 313 18.71 -1.69 -7.20
N MET A 314 18.63 -0.68 -6.35
CA MET A 314 19.79 -0.09 -5.69
C MET A 314 19.48 0.14 -4.21
N VAL A 315 20.48 -0.01 -3.34
CA VAL A 315 20.38 0.33 -1.92
C VAL A 315 21.04 1.69 -1.68
N ASP A 316 20.33 2.78 -1.34
CA ASP A 316 18.90 2.86 -0.98
C ASP A 316 18.09 3.70 -1.98
N ALA A 317 18.45 4.96 -2.18
CA ALA A 317 17.75 5.90 -3.05
C ALA A 317 18.66 6.43 -4.16
N ASP A 318 18.11 6.99 -5.23
CA ASP A 318 18.91 7.52 -6.33
C ASP A 318 18.30 8.73 -7.01
N SER A 319 19.16 9.48 -7.69
CA SER A 319 18.82 10.44 -8.73
C SER A 319 19.67 10.14 -9.96
N VAL A 320 19.03 10.06 -11.12
CA VAL A 320 19.68 9.62 -12.37
C VAL A 320 19.63 10.70 -13.42
N PHE A 321 20.73 10.82 -14.14
CA PHE A 321 20.93 11.83 -15.18
C PHE A 321 21.45 11.18 -16.46
N VAL A 322 20.99 11.70 -17.60
CA VAL A 322 21.53 11.38 -18.93
C VAL A 322 21.98 12.69 -19.58
N ASN A 323 23.23 12.77 -20.01
CA ASN A 323 23.86 13.97 -20.55
C ASN A 323 23.65 15.22 -19.65
N GLY A 324 23.67 15.03 -18.33
CA GLY A 324 23.47 16.10 -17.34
C GLY A 324 22.00 16.48 -17.05
N ILE A 325 21.04 15.92 -17.77
CA ILE A 325 19.61 16.17 -17.56
C ILE A 325 19.03 15.07 -16.66
N SER A 326 18.26 15.45 -15.63
CA SER A 326 17.60 14.48 -14.75
C SER A 326 16.52 13.72 -15.51
N VAL A 327 16.54 12.39 -15.40
CA VAL A 327 15.55 11.49 -16.05
C VAL A 327 14.67 10.76 -15.03
N GLY A 328 14.99 10.84 -13.75
CA GLY A 328 14.18 10.28 -12.68
C GLY A 328 14.94 10.05 -11.38
N ASN A 329 14.20 9.57 -10.39
CA ASN A 329 14.69 9.27 -9.06
C ASN A 329 13.80 8.19 -8.41
N THR A 330 14.36 7.48 -7.44
CA THR A 330 13.61 6.57 -6.57
C THR A 330 14.13 6.71 -5.15
N PHE A 331 13.23 6.74 -4.17
CA PHE A 331 13.56 7.20 -2.82
C PHE A 331 13.90 6.09 -1.81
N TYR A 332 13.87 4.81 -2.20
CA TYR A 332 14.15 3.66 -1.33
C TYR A 332 14.48 2.40 -2.14
N GLN A 333 14.98 1.36 -1.48
CA GLN A 333 15.68 0.25 -2.16
C GLN A 333 14.83 -0.69 -3.03
N TYR A 334 13.54 -0.83 -2.75
CA TYR A 334 12.76 -1.95 -3.31
C TYR A 334 12.23 -1.79 -4.74
N PRO A 335 11.88 -0.59 -5.26
CA PRO A 335 11.39 -0.48 -6.63
C PRO A 335 12.47 -0.76 -7.66
N PRO A 336 12.14 -1.36 -8.82
CA PRO A 336 13.05 -1.35 -9.95
C PRO A 336 13.23 0.09 -10.47
N ARG A 337 14.42 0.40 -10.98
CA ARG A 337 14.77 1.70 -11.54
C ARG A 337 14.51 1.67 -13.03
N ILE A 338 13.40 2.28 -13.40
CA ILE A 338 12.88 2.32 -14.77
C ILE A 338 12.56 3.77 -15.08
N TYR A 339 13.42 4.42 -15.85
CA TYR A 339 13.34 5.85 -16.14
C TYR A 339 13.14 6.11 -17.62
N ARG A 340 12.14 6.93 -17.96
CA ARG A 340 11.91 7.40 -19.32
C ARG A 340 13.01 8.38 -19.70
N VAL A 341 13.66 8.16 -20.84
CA VAL A 341 14.67 9.06 -21.40
C VAL A 341 14.11 9.66 -22.69
N PRO A 342 13.65 10.92 -22.66
CA PRO A 342 13.18 11.61 -23.86
C PRO A 342 14.21 11.61 -24.99
N ALA A 343 13.74 11.48 -26.23
CA ALA A 343 14.57 11.51 -27.43
C ALA A 343 15.45 12.77 -27.51
N SER A 344 14.96 13.91 -27.02
CA SER A 344 15.68 15.19 -27.01
C SER A 344 16.96 15.19 -26.16
N ILE A 345 17.16 14.19 -25.30
CA ILE A 345 18.35 14.09 -24.43
C ILE A 345 19.45 13.27 -25.09
N LEU A 346 19.10 12.28 -25.91
CA LEU A 346 20.05 11.35 -26.51
C LEU A 346 20.67 11.94 -27.77
N LYS A 347 21.96 11.64 -27.98
CA LYS A 347 22.69 12.03 -29.18
C LYS A 347 23.35 10.82 -29.86
N PRO A 348 23.56 10.85 -31.18
CA PRO A 348 24.34 9.81 -31.84
C PRO A 348 25.76 9.74 -31.25
N GLY A 349 26.26 8.52 -31.06
CA GLY A 349 27.56 8.27 -30.44
C GLY A 349 27.48 8.28 -28.91
N GLU A 350 28.46 8.90 -28.27
CA GLU A 350 28.67 8.81 -26.82
C GLU A 350 27.62 9.60 -26.03
N ASN A 351 26.99 8.95 -25.05
CA ASN A 351 26.09 9.55 -24.08
C ASN A 351 26.58 9.23 -22.66
N LEU A 352 26.43 10.18 -21.74
CA LEU A 352 26.80 10.01 -20.35
C LEU A 352 25.57 9.60 -19.52
N VAL A 353 25.68 8.50 -18.77
CA VAL A 353 24.75 8.14 -17.70
C VAL A 353 25.43 8.43 -16.36
N THR A 354 24.74 9.14 -15.47
CA THR A 354 25.20 9.42 -14.11
C THR A 354 24.16 8.97 -13.10
N VAL A 355 24.60 8.25 -12.07
CA VAL A 355 23.78 7.84 -10.93
C VAL A 355 24.35 8.48 -9.66
N ARG A 356 23.52 9.27 -8.98
CA ARG A 356 23.76 9.71 -7.60
C ARG A 356 22.99 8.79 -6.68
N LEU A 357 23.66 7.80 -6.11
CA LEU A 357 23.12 6.85 -5.14
C LEU A 357 23.24 7.43 -3.73
N ILE A 358 22.12 7.52 -3.01
CA ILE A 358 22.05 7.95 -1.62
C ILE A 358 21.84 6.70 -0.77
N ASN A 359 22.78 6.44 0.13
CA ASN A 359 22.70 5.36 1.09
C ASN A 359 22.35 5.92 2.47
N TYR A 360 21.18 5.57 2.99
CA TYR A 360 20.75 6.02 4.31
C TYR A 360 21.39 5.22 5.45
N GLY A 361 21.93 4.03 5.20
CA GLY A 361 22.49 3.19 6.25
C GLY A 361 22.92 1.83 5.72
N GLY A 362 23.89 1.18 6.38
CA GLY A 362 24.39 -0.13 5.96
C GLY A 362 25.20 -0.05 4.65
N ALA A 363 25.21 -1.14 3.88
CA ALA A 363 26.00 -1.24 2.65
C ALA A 363 25.18 -0.81 1.41
N ALA A 364 25.62 0.27 0.77
CA ALA A 364 25.17 0.64 -0.55
C ALA A 364 25.46 -0.50 -1.54
N SER A 365 24.54 -0.77 -2.47
CA SER A 365 24.75 -1.81 -3.48
C SER A 365 23.86 -1.64 -4.71
N PHE A 366 24.31 -2.20 -5.83
CA PHE A 366 23.48 -2.51 -6.99
C PHE A 366 23.08 -3.99 -6.93
N VAL A 367 21.80 -4.29 -7.18
CA VAL A 367 21.30 -5.67 -7.12
C VAL A 367 21.67 -6.41 -8.42
N PRO A 368 22.39 -7.57 -8.34
CA PRO A 368 22.75 -8.36 -9.51
C PRO A 368 21.53 -9.00 -10.18
N ASP A 369 21.74 -9.58 -11.37
CA ASP A 369 20.72 -10.31 -12.14
C ASP A 369 19.48 -9.48 -12.52
N LYS A 370 19.62 -8.15 -12.51
CA LYS A 370 18.63 -7.19 -12.99
C LYS A 370 19.12 -6.54 -14.31
N PRO A 371 18.21 -6.01 -15.15
CA PRO A 371 18.60 -5.32 -16.36
C PRO A 371 19.28 -3.97 -16.05
N TYR A 372 20.44 -3.77 -16.68
CA TYR A 372 21.20 -2.51 -16.71
C TYR A 372 21.44 -2.12 -18.16
N CYS A 373 20.56 -1.29 -18.73
CA CYS A 373 20.56 -0.97 -20.17
C CYS A 373 19.75 0.30 -20.50
N LEU A 374 20.01 0.86 -21.69
CA LEU A 374 19.02 1.66 -22.42
C LEU A 374 18.22 0.72 -23.33
N ALA A 375 16.90 0.90 -23.38
CA ALA A 375 15.99 0.04 -24.14
C ALA A 375 15.03 0.85 -25.03
N TRP A 376 14.87 0.42 -26.29
CA TRP A 376 13.88 0.88 -27.26
C TRP A 376 12.98 -0.30 -27.64
N GLY A 377 12.05 -0.65 -26.75
CA GLY A 377 11.32 -1.92 -26.86
C GLY A 377 12.25 -3.10 -26.60
N THR A 378 12.44 -3.98 -27.59
CA THR A 378 13.33 -5.15 -27.51
C THR A 378 14.77 -4.86 -27.92
N ASP A 379 15.02 -3.75 -28.61
CA ASP A 379 16.38 -3.28 -28.92
C ASP A 379 17.01 -2.66 -27.67
N THR A 380 18.19 -3.15 -27.27
CA THR A 380 18.83 -2.71 -26.02
C THR A 380 20.32 -2.47 -26.19
N VAL A 381 20.81 -1.43 -25.51
CA VAL A 381 22.24 -1.17 -25.33
C VAL A 381 22.58 -1.41 -23.87
N ARG A 382 23.37 -2.46 -23.61
CA ARG A 382 23.78 -2.86 -22.26
C ARG A 382 24.74 -1.84 -21.65
N LEU A 383 24.51 -1.51 -20.38
CA LEU A 383 25.46 -0.78 -19.55
C LEU A 383 26.49 -1.76 -18.98
N SER A 384 27.77 -1.38 -19.02
CA SER A 384 28.85 -2.17 -18.41
C SER A 384 28.70 -2.20 -16.88
N SER A 385 29.28 -3.22 -16.24
CA SER A 385 29.38 -3.26 -14.76
C SER A 385 30.50 -2.35 -14.25
N ARG A 386 31.37 -1.84 -15.13
CA ARG A 386 32.53 -1.02 -14.77
C ARG A 386 32.20 0.46 -14.86
N TRP A 387 32.01 1.10 -13.71
CA TRP A 387 31.65 2.51 -13.60
C TRP A 387 32.79 3.32 -13.01
N LYS A 388 32.92 4.58 -13.43
CA LYS A 388 33.66 5.58 -12.66
C LYS A 388 32.89 5.85 -11.37
N TYR A 389 33.58 5.89 -10.25
CA TYR A 389 33.01 6.05 -8.91
C TYR A 389 33.76 7.11 -8.11
N GLN A 390 33.01 7.92 -7.40
CA GLN A 390 33.52 8.87 -6.41
C GLN A 390 32.54 9.02 -5.25
N LEU A 391 33.06 9.13 -4.02
CA LEU A 391 32.25 9.45 -2.85
C LEU A 391 31.94 10.96 -2.85
N GLY A 392 30.66 11.31 -2.80
CA GLY A 392 30.20 12.70 -2.75
C GLY A 392 30.24 13.26 -1.33
N CYS A 393 29.59 12.57 -0.39
CA CYS A 393 29.54 12.95 1.02
C CYS A 393 29.51 11.70 1.90
N GLU A 394 30.33 11.66 2.94
CA GLU A 394 30.27 10.68 4.02
C GLU A 394 29.29 11.17 5.09
N MET A 395 28.31 10.35 5.44
CA MET A 395 27.28 10.66 6.42
C MET A 395 27.18 9.57 7.49
N PRO A 396 26.75 9.89 8.72
CA PRO A 396 26.28 8.88 9.65
C PRO A 396 25.04 8.16 9.09
N ALA A 397 24.78 6.94 9.54
CA ALA A 397 23.53 6.25 9.22
C ALA A 397 22.33 7.08 9.71
N ARG A 398 21.30 7.15 8.88
CA ARG A 398 20.01 7.75 9.20
C ARG A 398 19.38 6.95 10.33
N THR A 399 18.84 7.68 11.30
CA THR A 399 18.11 7.11 12.42
C THR A 399 16.67 6.81 12.00
N ASN A 400 16.15 5.66 12.44
CA ASN A 400 14.80 5.24 12.08
C ASN A 400 13.75 6.06 12.84
N SER A 401 12.73 6.53 12.13
CA SER A 401 11.50 7.05 12.75
C SER A 401 10.60 5.90 13.22
N VAL A 402 9.66 6.22 14.10
CA VAL A 402 8.62 5.27 14.52
C VAL A 402 7.80 4.85 13.30
N SER A 403 7.65 3.55 13.10
CA SER A 403 6.76 2.98 12.08
C SER A 403 5.39 2.77 12.69
N PHE A 404 4.52 3.79 12.64
CA PHE A 404 3.21 3.75 13.30
C PHE A 404 2.26 2.67 12.77
N GLN A 405 2.49 2.17 11.56
CA GLN A 405 1.78 1.01 11.02
C GLN A 405 2.15 -0.32 11.69
N ASN A 406 3.16 -0.34 12.57
CA ASN A 406 3.52 -1.49 13.39
C ASN A 406 3.06 -1.37 14.84
N VAL A 407 2.46 -0.23 15.21
CA VAL A 407 1.91 -0.10 16.56
C VAL A 407 0.70 -1.03 16.68
N PRO A 408 0.68 -1.94 17.67
CA PRO A 408 -0.39 -2.93 17.78
C PRO A 408 -1.77 -2.29 17.85
N THR A 409 -2.79 -2.99 17.34
CA THR A 409 -4.21 -2.56 17.28
C THR A 409 -4.57 -1.40 16.35
N GLY A 410 -3.65 -0.48 16.06
CA GLY A 410 -3.99 0.74 15.33
C GLY A 410 -4.65 0.50 13.98
N MET A 411 -4.13 -0.48 13.22
CA MET A 411 -4.65 -0.78 11.89
C MET A 411 -5.95 -1.57 11.94
N TYR A 412 -6.13 -2.49 12.89
CA TYR A 412 -7.43 -3.12 13.12
C TYR A 412 -8.53 -2.07 13.31
N ASN A 413 -8.30 -1.13 14.22
CA ASN A 413 -9.27 -0.09 14.54
C ASN A 413 -9.67 0.73 13.32
N SER A 414 -8.69 1.05 12.47
CA SER A 414 -8.88 2.01 11.38
C SER A 414 -9.29 1.36 10.06
N MET A 415 -8.82 0.15 9.77
CA MET A 415 -8.89 -0.44 8.44
C MET A 415 -9.75 -1.71 8.39
N ILE A 416 -9.95 -2.41 9.52
CA ILE A 416 -10.73 -3.65 9.58
C ILE A 416 -12.06 -3.45 10.27
N SER A 417 -12.08 -2.79 11.43
CA SER A 417 -13.31 -2.60 12.20
C SER A 417 -14.44 -1.90 11.43
N PRO A 418 -14.20 -0.90 10.57
CA PRO A 418 -15.27 -0.31 9.76
C PRO A 418 -15.94 -1.29 8.79
N LEU A 419 -15.28 -2.40 8.45
CA LEU A 419 -15.78 -3.43 7.54
C LEU A 419 -16.66 -4.47 8.24
N ARG A 420 -16.82 -4.42 9.57
CA ARG A 420 -17.50 -5.44 10.40
C ARG A 420 -18.96 -5.75 10.04
N ASN A 421 -19.61 -4.85 9.30
CA ASN A 421 -20.97 -5.05 8.83
C ASN A 421 -21.05 -5.63 7.40
N LEU A 422 -19.92 -5.75 6.70
CA LEU A 422 -19.86 -6.44 5.41
C LEU A 422 -19.84 -7.96 5.62
N ALA A 423 -20.38 -8.66 4.64
CA ALA A 423 -20.24 -10.10 4.50
C ALA A 423 -19.22 -10.40 3.40
N PHE A 424 -18.43 -11.46 3.60
CA PHE A 424 -17.38 -11.88 2.68
C PHE A 424 -17.56 -13.35 2.30
N THR A 425 -17.10 -13.71 1.09
CA THR A 425 -16.89 -15.09 0.64
C THR A 425 -15.68 -15.70 1.34
N GLY A 426 -14.63 -14.91 1.59
CA GLY A 426 -13.41 -15.33 2.28
C GLY A 426 -12.41 -14.18 2.42
N ALA A 427 -11.33 -14.43 3.17
CA ALA A 427 -10.22 -13.51 3.34
C ALA A 427 -8.91 -14.09 2.77
N LEU A 428 -8.13 -13.27 2.07
CA LEU A 428 -6.78 -13.59 1.63
C LEU A 428 -5.80 -12.78 2.47
N TRP A 429 -4.89 -13.47 3.15
CA TRP A 429 -3.90 -12.87 4.03
C TRP A 429 -2.49 -13.07 3.51
N TYR A 430 -1.83 -11.97 3.11
CA TYR A 430 -0.44 -12.00 2.69
C TYR A 430 0.42 -11.06 3.55
N GLN A 431 0.92 -11.62 4.65
CA GLN A 431 1.78 -10.94 5.60
C GLN A 431 2.71 -11.91 6.31
N GLY A 432 3.81 -11.36 6.81
CA GLY A 432 4.67 -12.05 7.76
C GLY A 432 6.09 -11.49 7.80
N GLU A 433 6.50 -10.74 6.78
CA GLU A 433 7.88 -10.30 6.61
C GLU A 433 8.36 -9.43 7.78
N THR A 434 7.49 -8.54 8.29
CA THR A 434 7.81 -7.71 9.46
C THR A 434 7.99 -8.53 10.75
N ASN A 435 7.33 -9.69 10.86
CA ASN A 435 7.40 -10.56 12.04
C ASN A 435 8.58 -11.56 11.99
N THR A 436 9.36 -11.56 10.91
CA THR A 436 10.55 -12.44 10.75
C THR A 436 11.64 -12.22 11.81
N GLY A 437 11.60 -11.11 12.56
CA GLY A 437 12.48 -10.93 13.72
C GLY A 437 12.15 -11.86 14.89
N ARG A 438 10.91 -12.35 14.99
CA ARG A 438 10.38 -13.18 16.08
C ARG A 438 9.41 -14.25 15.54
N PRO A 439 9.88 -15.16 14.66
CA PRO A 439 9.00 -16.10 13.97
C PRO A 439 8.27 -17.07 14.91
N ASN A 440 8.85 -17.36 16.07
CA ASN A 440 8.28 -18.27 17.06
C ASN A 440 6.99 -17.73 17.73
N GLU A 441 6.76 -16.41 17.70
CA GLU A 441 5.53 -15.78 18.21
C GLU A 441 4.41 -15.78 17.14
N TYR A 442 4.76 -15.99 15.86
CA TYR A 442 3.87 -15.67 14.74
C TYR A 442 2.69 -16.63 14.61
N GLU A 443 2.88 -17.92 14.90
CA GLU A 443 1.80 -18.92 14.81
C GLU A 443 0.63 -18.54 15.73
N GLU A 444 0.91 -18.23 16.99
CA GLU A 444 -0.11 -17.88 17.99
C GLU A 444 -0.78 -16.54 17.67
N LEU A 445 -0.01 -15.53 17.25
CA LEU A 445 -0.53 -14.22 16.86
C LEU A 445 -1.47 -14.31 15.65
N LEU A 446 -1.04 -15.02 14.60
CA LEU A 446 -1.84 -15.17 13.38
C LEU A 446 -3.12 -15.98 13.66
N ALA A 447 -3.03 -17.08 14.42
CA ALA A 447 -4.22 -17.85 14.80
C ALA A 447 -5.21 -17.01 15.63
N ALA A 448 -4.71 -16.24 16.60
CA ALA A 448 -5.55 -15.35 17.40
C ALA A 448 -6.21 -14.25 16.56
N MET A 449 -5.48 -13.67 15.60
CA MET A 449 -6.01 -12.65 14.69
C MET A 449 -7.13 -13.21 13.79
N ILE A 450 -6.96 -14.41 13.22
CA ILE A 450 -7.99 -15.04 12.40
C ILE A 450 -9.28 -15.28 13.19
N ILE A 451 -9.14 -15.80 14.42
CA ILE A 451 -10.28 -16.06 15.31
C ILE A 451 -10.99 -14.75 15.67
N ASP A 452 -10.22 -13.72 16.05
CA ASP A 452 -10.76 -12.40 16.36
C ASP A 452 -11.51 -11.80 15.18
N TRP A 453 -10.93 -11.81 13.97
CA TRP A 453 -11.60 -11.27 12.79
C TRP A 453 -12.91 -12.00 12.48
N ARG A 454 -12.93 -13.33 12.59
CA ARG A 454 -14.15 -14.12 12.42
C ARG A 454 -15.25 -13.73 13.42
N GLU A 455 -14.88 -13.47 14.67
CA GLU A 455 -15.82 -12.98 15.68
C GLU A 455 -16.33 -11.56 15.34
N LYS A 456 -15.42 -10.64 14.98
CA LYS A 456 -15.74 -9.24 14.71
C LYS A 456 -16.53 -9.04 13.41
N LEU A 457 -16.28 -9.87 12.39
CA LEU A 457 -17.04 -9.94 11.14
C LEU A 457 -18.33 -10.77 11.27
N ALA A 458 -18.60 -11.35 12.45
CA ALA A 458 -19.74 -12.20 12.73
C ALA A 458 -19.87 -13.43 11.79
N ASP A 459 -18.74 -14.01 11.38
CA ASP A 459 -18.66 -15.24 10.59
C ASP A 459 -17.56 -16.15 11.14
N LYS A 460 -17.94 -17.07 12.05
CA LYS A 460 -17.01 -18.02 12.70
C LYS A 460 -16.35 -19.00 11.73
N GLU A 461 -16.96 -19.20 10.56
CA GLU A 461 -16.51 -20.18 9.57
C GLU A 461 -15.87 -19.51 8.35
N LEU A 462 -15.67 -18.18 8.38
CA LEU A 462 -15.10 -17.42 7.26
C LEU A 462 -13.81 -18.08 6.76
N PRO A 463 -13.76 -18.53 5.49
CA PRO A 463 -12.54 -19.09 4.91
C PRO A 463 -11.39 -18.09 4.94
N PHE A 464 -10.23 -18.55 5.39
CA PHE A 464 -9.02 -17.73 5.49
C PHE A 464 -7.88 -18.37 4.69
N PHE A 465 -7.41 -17.70 3.65
CA PHE A 465 -6.34 -18.20 2.79
C PHE A 465 -5.03 -17.49 3.16
N ILE A 466 -4.08 -18.24 3.68
CA ILE A 466 -2.78 -17.75 4.14
C ILE A 466 -1.79 -17.88 2.99
N VAL A 467 -1.41 -16.74 2.40
CA VAL A 467 -0.39 -16.71 1.36
C VAL A 467 0.98 -16.83 2.03
N GLN A 468 1.58 -18.02 1.91
CA GLN A 468 2.91 -18.28 2.46
C GLN A 468 3.94 -17.32 1.83
N LEU A 469 4.90 -16.84 2.64
CA LEU A 469 5.96 -15.98 2.14
C LEU A 469 6.74 -16.64 1.01
N ALA A 470 7.10 -15.82 0.02
CA ALA A 470 7.88 -16.25 -1.13
C ALA A 470 9.26 -16.76 -0.70
N ASN A 471 9.91 -17.56 -1.56
CA ASN A 471 11.29 -17.96 -1.36
C ASN A 471 12.24 -16.76 -1.54
N PHE A 472 12.54 -16.08 -0.43
CA PHE A 472 13.37 -14.90 -0.34
C PHE A 472 14.57 -15.19 0.59
N MET A 473 15.55 -14.28 0.62
CA MET A 473 16.87 -14.41 1.27
C MET A 473 17.91 -15.18 0.43
N LYS A 474 19.16 -15.15 0.91
CA LYS A 474 20.30 -15.83 0.29
C LYS A 474 20.04 -17.34 0.26
N THR A 475 20.29 -17.96 -0.89
CA THR A 475 20.29 -19.41 -1.03
C THR A 475 21.56 -20.02 -0.43
N HIS A 476 21.39 -21.12 0.30
CA HIS A 476 22.48 -21.92 0.87
C HIS A 476 22.47 -23.31 0.21
N SER A 477 23.65 -23.91 0.02
CA SER A 477 23.76 -25.24 -0.57
C SER A 477 23.27 -26.35 0.37
N GLU A 478 23.30 -26.10 1.67
CA GLU A 478 22.83 -27.00 2.72
C GLU A 478 21.77 -26.29 3.58
N PRO A 479 20.84 -27.03 4.23
CA PRO A 479 19.89 -26.44 5.16
C PRO A 479 20.59 -25.67 6.29
N VAL A 480 20.09 -24.47 6.59
CA VAL A 480 20.57 -23.62 7.68
C VAL A 480 19.40 -23.02 8.45
N GLU A 481 19.63 -22.67 9.71
CA GLU A 481 18.66 -21.92 10.51
C GLU A 481 18.31 -20.61 9.82
N SER A 482 17.00 -20.37 9.70
CA SER A 482 16.47 -19.22 8.96
C SER A 482 15.14 -18.80 9.57
N ASN A 483 15.11 -17.58 10.11
CA ASN A 483 13.86 -17.01 10.60
C ASN A 483 12.81 -16.90 9.49
N TRP A 484 13.23 -16.74 8.24
CA TRP A 484 12.32 -16.73 7.09
C TRP A 484 11.67 -18.10 6.89
N ALA A 485 12.45 -19.17 6.99
CA ALA A 485 11.93 -20.53 6.91
C ALA A 485 11.02 -20.86 8.11
N ALA A 486 11.43 -20.48 9.33
CA ALA A 486 10.63 -20.67 10.54
C ALA A 486 9.27 -19.95 10.46
N LEU A 487 9.24 -18.72 9.91
CA LEU A 487 7.99 -18.00 9.72
C LEU A 487 7.07 -18.65 8.66
N ARG A 488 7.65 -19.13 7.55
CA ARG A 488 6.89 -19.90 6.54
C ARG A 488 6.30 -21.18 7.13
N GLU A 489 7.02 -21.83 8.02
CA GLU A 489 6.53 -22.98 8.78
C GLU A 489 5.40 -22.58 9.73
N ALA A 490 5.51 -21.47 10.46
CA ALA A 490 4.43 -20.96 11.29
C ALA A 490 3.15 -20.69 10.47
N GLN A 491 3.25 -20.08 9.28
CA GLN A 491 2.12 -19.90 8.36
C GLN A 491 1.46 -21.24 7.99
N ARG A 492 2.28 -22.27 7.67
CA ARG A 492 1.80 -23.62 7.36
C ARG A 492 1.11 -24.27 8.56
N GLN A 493 1.65 -24.10 9.76
CA GLN A 493 1.08 -24.65 10.98
C GLN A 493 -0.30 -24.05 11.29
N VAL A 494 -0.46 -22.73 11.12
CA VAL A 494 -1.78 -22.09 11.27
C VAL A 494 -2.78 -22.65 10.27
N ALA A 495 -2.40 -22.77 8.98
CA ALA A 495 -3.27 -23.34 7.95
C ALA A 495 -3.73 -24.78 8.29
N LEU A 496 -2.91 -25.57 8.98
CA LEU A 496 -3.27 -26.93 9.39
C LEU A 496 -4.10 -26.99 10.68
N LYS A 497 -3.86 -26.08 11.62
CA LYS A 497 -4.44 -26.13 12.97
C LYS A 497 -5.73 -25.34 13.10
N VAL A 498 -5.89 -24.25 12.35
CA VAL A 498 -7.08 -23.39 12.41
C VAL A 498 -8.11 -23.88 11.41
N PRO A 499 -9.32 -24.27 11.84
CA PRO A 499 -10.38 -24.71 10.92
C PRO A 499 -10.72 -23.67 9.86
N ASN A 500 -11.04 -24.10 8.65
CA ASN A 500 -11.31 -23.26 7.47
C ASN A 500 -10.20 -22.23 7.16
N ALA A 501 -8.97 -22.46 7.64
CA ALA A 501 -7.77 -21.81 7.13
C ALA A 501 -7.09 -22.74 6.11
N ALA A 502 -6.44 -22.16 5.09
CA ALA A 502 -5.77 -22.91 4.03
C ALA A 502 -4.48 -22.23 3.59
#